data_AF-A0A699ZJS6-F1
#
_entry.id   AF-A0A699ZJS6-F1
#
_cell.length_a   1.000
_cell.length_b   1.000
_cell.length_c   1.000
_cell.angle_alpha   90.00
_cell.angle_beta   90.00
_cell.angle_gamma   90.00
#
_symmetry.space_group_name_H-M   'P 1'
#
loop_
_entity.id
_entity.type
_entity.pdbx_description
1 polymer ?
#
loop_
_entity_poly.entity_id
_entity_poly.type
_entity_poly.pdbx_seq_one_letter_code
_entity_poly.pdbx_strand_id
1 'polypeptide(L)'
;MGKVSVCLLLTSISVLLVFANVSHGLDNGVGLVPAMGWNSWNYFRCQINETLIREVADAMVSSGLRDAGYKYVNLDDCWMQKRDGDGRIVPFADKFPSGMK
;
A
#
# COMPACT_ATOMS: atom_id res chain seq x y z
N MET A 1 -39.94 -15.65 39.08
CA MET A 1 -39.84 -14.85 37.84
C MET A 1 -38.54 -14.06 37.68
N GLY A 2 -37.99 -13.39 38.70
CA GLY A 2 -36.77 -12.55 38.52
C GLY A 2 -35.50 -13.28 38.06
N LYS A 3 -35.21 -14.50 38.54
CA LYS A 3 -33.98 -15.23 38.19
C LYS A 3 -33.94 -15.71 36.73
N VAL A 4 -35.09 -16.01 36.14
CA VAL A 4 -35.21 -16.49 34.74
C VAL A 4 -35.02 -15.32 33.76
N SER A 5 -35.54 -14.13 34.09
CA SER A 5 -35.40 -12.92 33.29
C SER A 5 -33.96 -12.39 33.25
N VAL A 6 -33.22 -12.49 34.35
CA VAL A 6 -31.77 -12.15 34.41
C VAL A 6 -30.95 -13.12 33.55
N CYS A 7 -31.27 -14.42 33.56
CA CYS A 7 -30.57 -15.41 32.75
C CYS A 7 -30.80 -15.21 31.24
N LEU A 8 -32.02 -14.88 30.83
CA LEU A 8 -32.37 -14.52 29.45
C LEU A 8 -31.67 -13.24 28.96
N LEU A 9 -31.51 -12.23 29.82
CA LEU A 9 -30.77 -11.01 29.48
C LEU A 9 -29.26 -11.29 29.31
N LEU A 10 -28.67 -12.10 30.18
CA LEU A 10 -27.24 -12.45 30.13
C LEU A 10 -26.89 -13.29 28.89
N THR A 11 -27.77 -14.21 28.47
CA THR A 11 -27.57 -14.99 27.24
C THR A 11 -27.69 -14.12 25.99
N SER A 12 -28.64 -13.18 25.94
CA SER A 12 -28.77 -12.24 24.81
C SER A 12 -27.55 -11.31 24.65
N ILE A 13 -26.96 -10.82 25.74
CA ILE A 13 -25.72 -10.00 25.70
C ILE A 13 -24.54 -10.81 25.16
N SER A 14 -24.43 -12.08 25.58
CA SER A 14 -23.34 -12.98 25.13
C SER A 14 -23.44 -13.29 23.63
N VAL A 15 -24.66 -13.47 23.12
CA VAL A 15 -24.91 -13.67 21.68
C VAL A 15 -24.56 -12.40 20.88
N LEU A 16 -24.88 -11.21 21.38
CA LEU A 16 -24.53 -9.92 20.75
C LEU A 16 -23.01 -9.67 20.67
N LEU A 17 -22.23 -10.12 21.67
CA LEU A 17 -20.76 -10.01 21.66
C LEU A 17 -20.08 -10.95 20.65
N VAL A 18 -20.68 -12.09 20.34
CA VAL A 18 -20.16 -13.04 19.33
C VAL A 18 -20.31 -12.49 17.90
N PHE A 19 -21.25 -11.56 17.68
CA PHE A 19 -21.41 -10.84 16.41
C PHE A 19 -20.58 -9.54 16.33
N ALA A 20 -19.70 -9.28 17.30
CA ALA A 20 -18.70 -8.24 17.12
C ALA A 20 -17.78 -8.65 15.97
N ASN A 21 -17.99 -8.07 14.80
CA ASN A 21 -17.18 -8.31 13.60
C ASN A 21 -15.72 -8.02 13.94
N VAL A 22 -14.92 -9.07 14.15
CA VAL A 22 -13.48 -8.96 14.18
C VAL A 22 -13.06 -8.52 12.78
N SER A 23 -12.60 -7.29 12.65
CA SER A 23 -12.00 -6.83 11.40
C SER A 23 -10.70 -7.60 11.20
N HIS A 24 -10.68 -8.47 10.20
CA HIS A 24 -9.47 -9.18 9.81
C HIS A 24 -8.61 -8.26 8.95
N GLY A 25 -7.67 -7.56 9.60
CA GLY A 25 -6.59 -6.85 8.93
C GLY A 25 -5.37 -7.76 8.70
N LEU A 26 -4.57 -7.45 7.69
CA LEU A 26 -3.25 -8.05 7.56
C LEU A 26 -2.35 -7.51 8.68
N ASP A 27 -2.00 -8.36 9.65
CA ASP A 27 -1.15 -7.98 10.79
C ASP A 27 0.34 -8.10 10.44
N ASN A 28 0.81 -7.19 9.59
CA ASN A 28 2.22 -7.10 9.16
C ASN A 28 2.91 -5.79 9.58
N GLY A 29 2.30 -5.03 10.50
CA GLY A 29 2.86 -3.78 11.03
C GLY A 29 2.80 -2.56 10.10
N VAL A 30 2.15 -2.65 8.94
CA VAL A 30 1.94 -1.51 8.01
C VAL A 30 0.45 -1.32 7.70
N GLY A 31 0.10 -0.23 7.02
CA GLY A 31 -1.30 0.03 6.61
C GLY A 31 -2.26 0.40 7.75
N LEU A 32 -1.73 0.80 8.92
CA LEU A 32 -2.53 1.28 10.07
C LEU A 32 -3.34 2.55 9.73
N VAL A 33 -2.85 3.33 8.77
CA VAL A 33 -3.58 4.43 8.10
C VAL A 33 -3.48 4.22 6.59
N PRO A 34 -4.43 4.76 5.80
CA PRO A 34 -4.35 4.68 4.34
C PRO A 34 -3.00 5.16 3.80
N ALA A 35 -2.41 4.40 2.88
CA ALA A 35 -1.15 4.78 2.27
C ALA A 35 -1.32 6.05 1.43
N MET A 36 -0.40 7.00 1.59
CA MET A 36 -0.39 8.25 0.85
C MET A 36 0.89 8.34 0.01
N GLY A 37 0.74 8.63 -1.28
CA GLY A 37 1.85 8.65 -2.21
C GLY A 37 1.42 9.01 -3.63
N TRP A 38 2.32 8.74 -4.56
CA TRP A 38 2.14 8.94 -5.99
C TRP A 38 2.38 7.62 -6.73
N ASN A 39 1.74 7.45 -7.88
CA ASN A 39 1.92 6.30 -8.76
C ASN A 39 2.10 6.78 -10.21
N SER A 40 3.04 6.18 -10.95
CA SER A 40 3.39 6.60 -12.32
C SER A 40 2.29 6.40 -13.36
N TRP A 41 1.36 5.46 -13.13
CA TRP A 41 0.42 4.98 -14.14
C TRP A 41 -0.49 6.07 -14.64
N ASN A 42 -1.20 6.78 -13.75
CA ASN A 42 -2.32 7.66 -14.09
C ASN A 42 -1.98 8.76 -15.10
N TYR A 43 -0.71 9.16 -15.19
CA TYR A 43 -0.25 10.14 -16.17
C TYR A 43 0.73 9.55 -17.19
N PHE A 44 1.79 8.85 -16.75
CA PHE A 44 2.91 8.48 -17.62
C PHE A 44 2.74 7.14 -18.33
N ARG A 45 1.90 6.23 -17.83
CA ARG A 45 1.78 4.86 -18.35
C ARG A 45 3.18 4.22 -18.49
N CYS A 46 3.54 3.72 -19.68
CA CYS A 46 4.86 3.13 -19.94
C CYS A 46 5.98 4.14 -20.26
N GLN A 47 5.69 5.45 -20.32
CA GLN A 47 6.67 6.50 -20.64
C GLN A 47 7.43 6.93 -19.37
N ILE A 48 8.17 5.99 -18.79
CA ILE A 48 8.89 6.14 -17.52
C ILE A 48 10.38 5.81 -17.68
N ASN A 49 11.23 6.49 -16.91
CA ASN A 49 12.66 6.23 -16.74
C ASN A 49 13.14 6.73 -15.36
N GLU A 50 14.36 6.39 -14.96
CA GLU A 50 14.88 6.74 -13.62
C GLU A 50 14.97 8.26 -13.38
N THR A 51 15.28 9.05 -14.41
CA THR A 51 15.35 10.52 -14.30
C THR A 51 13.99 11.08 -13.91
N LEU A 52 12.93 10.70 -14.62
CA LEU A 52 11.57 11.14 -14.34
C LEU A 52 11.13 10.78 -12.91
N ILE A 53 11.42 9.55 -12.47
CA ILE A 53 11.01 9.09 -11.14
C ILE A 53 11.75 9.87 -10.03
N ARG A 54 13.02 10.21 -10.24
CA ARG A 54 13.79 11.07 -9.33
C ARG A 54 13.23 12.49 -9.30
N GLU A 55 12.92 13.07 -10.46
CA GLU A 55 12.30 14.40 -10.56
C GLU A 55 10.94 14.47 -9.84
N VAL A 56 10.11 13.42 -9.95
CA VAL A 56 8.84 13.33 -9.20
C VAL A 56 9.10 13.27 -7.70
N ALA A 57 10.09 12.50 -7.24
CA ALA A 57 10.44 12.45 -5.83
C ALA A 57 10.89 13.83 -5.30
N ASP A 58 11.74 14.53 -6.06
CA ASP A 58 12.20 15.89 -5.74
C ASP A 58 11.03 16.90 -5.75
N ALA A 59 10.10 16.76 -6.69
CA ALA A 59 8.88 17.57 -6.74
C ALA A 59 7.98 17.32 -5.52
N MET A 60 7.82 16.07 -5.07
CA MET A 60 7.05 15.75 -3.87
C MET A 60 7.66 16.36 -2.60
N VAL A 61 8.99 16.48 -2.53
CA VAL A 61 9.67 17.16 -1.42
C VAL A 61 9.48 18.68 -1.53
N SER A 62 9.85 19.28 -2.66
CA SER A 62 9.86 20.73 -2.85
C SER A 62 8.47 21.36 -2.82
N SER A 63 7.42 20.63 -3.20
CA SER A 63 6.02 21.07 -3.09
C SER A 63 5.42 20.93 -1.68
N GLY A 64 6.11 20.27 -0.75
CA GLY A 64 5.59 19.98 0.59
C GLY A 64 4.66 18.77 0.70
N LEU A 65 4.40 18.05 -0.41
CA LEU A 65 3.57 16.84 -0.40
C LEU A 65 4.12 15.75 0.52
N ARG A 66 5.45 15.58 0.58
CA ARG A 66 6.09 14.65 1.52
C ARG A 66 5.70 14.98 2.96
N ASP A 67 5.79 16.25 3.32
CA ASP A 67 5.52 16.73 4.68
C ASP A 67 4.03 16.66 5.02
N ALA A 68 3.16 16.77 4.02
CA ALA A 68 1.72 16.50 4.12
C ALA A 68 1.36 15.00 4.21
N GLY A 69 2.33 14.09 4.07
CA GLY A 69 2.14 12.65 4.29
C GLY A 69 2.29 11.77 3.04
N TYR A 70 2.46 12.33 1.84
CA TYR A 70 2.66 11.57 0.61
C TYR A 70 4.10 11.03 0.54
N LYS A 71 4.32 9.82 1.03
CA LYS A 71 5.67 9.26 1.27
C LYS A 71 6.07 8.13 0.33
N TYR A 72 5.11 7.57 -0.40
CA TYR A 72 5.38 6.47 -1.33
C TYR A 72 5.51 6.99 -2.77
N VAL A 73 6.60 6.63 -3.45
CA VAL A 73 6.78 6.82 -4.90
C VAL A 73 6.65 5.44 -5.55
N ASN A 74 5.47 5.14 -6.08
CA ASN A 74 5.16 3.83 -6.63
C ASN A 74 5.44 3.82 -8.12
N LEU A 75 6.44 3.04 -8.52
CA LEU A 75 6.69 2.70 -9.91
C LEU A 75 5.70 1.62 -10.34
N ASP A 76 4.87 1.94 -11.34
CA ASP A 76 3.89 1.01 -11.90
C ASP A 76 4.52 0.16 -13.02
N ASP A 77 3.74 -0.32 -13.98
CA ASP A 77 4.20 -1.24 -15.03
C ASP A 77 5.30 -0.66 -15.97
N CYS A 78 5.85 -1.52 -16.83
CA CYS A 78 6.78 -1.19 -17.93
C CYS A 78 8.22 -0.79 -17.51
N TRP A 79 8.63 -1.11 -16.27
CA TRP A 79 10.00 -0.94 -15.78
C TRP A 79 10.90 -2.18 -15.96
N MET A 80 10.30 -3.37 -16.03
CA MET A 80 10.99 -4.66 -16.08
C MET A 80 11.01 -5.26 -17.49
N GLN A 81 12.09 -5.97 -17.82
CA GLN A 81 12.24 -6.74 -19.05
C GLN A 81 12.11 -8.25 -18.78
N LYS A 82 12.47 -9.09 -19.77
CA LYS A 82 12.54 -10.54 -19.59
C LYS A 82 13.50 -10.89 -18.45
N ARG A 83 13.14 -11.89 -17.64
CA ARG A 83 14.01 -12.42 -16.58
C ARG A 83 15.38 -12.85 -17.13
N ASP A 84 16.42 -12.69 -16.32
CA ASP A 84 17.77 -13.15 -16.64
C ASP A 84 17.88 -14.68 -16.64
N GLY A 85 19.08 -15.20 -16.93
CA GLY A 85 19.35 -16.65 -16.96
C GLY A 85 19.11 -17.37 -15.63
N ASP A 86 19.13 -16.64 -14.52
CA ASP A 86 18.88 -17.15 -13.16
C ASP A 86 17.41 -16.94 -12.73
N GLY A 87 16.56 -16.42 -13.62
CA GLY A 87 15.15 -16.17 -13.36
C GLY A 87 14.87 -14.90 -12.55
N ARG A 88 15.84 -14.00 -12.36
CA ARG A 88 15.63 -12.73 -11.63
C ARG A 88 14.88 -11.72 -12.49
N ILE A 89 14.03 -10.90 -11.84
CA ILE A 89 13.43 -9.73 -12.48
C ILE A 89 14.53 -8.70 -12.68
N VAL A 90 14.65 -8.20 -13.91
CA VAL A 90 15.66 -7.21 -14.29
C VAL A 90 14.97 -5.98 -14.90
N PRO A 91 15.41 -4.76 -14.55
CA PRO A 91 14.87 -3.56 -15.16
C PRO A 91 15.36 -3.40 -16.61
N PHE A 92 14.64 -2.60 -17.40
CA PHE A 92 15.12 -2.11 -18.68
C PHE A 92 16.35 -1.21 -18.48
N ALA A 93 17.52 -1.63 -18.99
CA ALA A 93 18.78 -0.92 -18.76
C ALA A 93 18.87 0.46 -19.42
N ASP A 94 18.09 0.70 -20.48
CA ASP A 94 17.96 2.00 -21.14
C ASP A 94 17.06 2.98 -20.36
N LYS A 95 16.09 2.47 -19.58
CA LYS A 95 15.20 3.27 -18.74
C LYS A 95 15.73 3.46 -17.31
N PHE A 96 16.38 2.44 -16.76
CA PHE A 96 16.89 2.40 -15.38
C PHE A 96 18.35 1.91 -15.38
N PRO A 97 19.30 2.67 -15.99
CA PRO A 97 20.71 2.29 -16.06
C PRO A 97 21.38 2.12 -14.69
N SER A 98 20.86 2.77 -13.65
CA SER A 98 21.34 2.62 -12.26
C SER A 98 20.79 1.38 -11.55
N GLY A 99 19.85 0.65 -12.17
CA GLY A 99 19.10 -0.42 -11.54
C GLY A 99 18.02 0.10 -10.57
N MET A 100 17.45 -0.83 -9.78
CA MET A 100 16.33 -0.53 -8.85
C MET A 100 16.76 -0.35 -7.38
N LYS A 101 18.05 -0.50 -7.06
CA LYS A 101 18.57 -0.45 -5.69
C LYS A 101 19.25 0.87 -5.39
#